data_AF-J4TDP4-F1
#
_entry.id   AF-J4TDP4-F1
#
_cell.length_a   1.000
_cell.length_b   1.000
_cell.length_c   1.000
_cell.angle_alpha   90.00
_cell.angle_beta   90.00
_cell.angle_gamma   90.00
#
_symmetry.space_group_name_H-M   'P 1'
#
loop_
_entity.id
_entity.type
_entity.pdbx_description
1 polymer ?
#
loop_
_entity_poly.entity_id
_entity_poly.type
_entity_poly.pdbx_seq_one_letter_code
_entity_poly.pdbx_strand_id
1 'polypeptide(L)'
;MNNWKDKAYELYFIEHKKINEISKIVGKSRQSVSAFLNTKNILAEKEKRKATSKIKQRESNKANMRKVRRNIDSAFVESALIKRQHIIDVNVLSRERHFSDV
;
A
#
# COMPACT_ATOMS: atom_id res chain seq x y z
N MET A 1 -0.84 36.57 16.58
CA MET A 1 -0.01 35.38 16.92
C MET A 1 -0.69 34.14 16.36
N ASN A 2 -0.11 33.50 15.35
CA ASN A 2 -0.68 32.30 14.72
C ASN A 2 -0.65 31.14 15.72
N ASN A 3 -1.78 30.86 16.36
CA ASN A 3 -1.90 29.79 17.33
C ASN A 3 -1.96 28.46 16.57
N TRP A 4 -0.78 27.93 16.27
CA TRP A 4 -0.55 26.70 15.53
C TRP A 4 -1.34 25.49 16.08
N LYS A 5 -1.70 25.56 17.36
CA LYS A 5 -2.55 24.62 18.09
C LYS A 5 -3.97 24.55 17.53
N ASP A 6 -4.59 25.69 17.25
CA ASP A 6 -5.96 25.74 16.73
C ASP A 6 -6.00 25.17 15.30
N LYS A 7 -5.02 25.56 14.48
CA LYS A 7 -4.84 24.98 13.14
C LYS A 7 -4.58 23.47 13.18
N ALA A 8 -3.77 22.99 14.13
CA ALA A 8 -3.54 21.55 14.30
C ALA A 8 -4.81 20.81 14.74
N TYR A 9 -5.68 21.45 15.53
CA TYR A 9 -6.97 20.90 15.93
C TYR A 9 -7.91 20.77 14.73
N GLU A 10 -8.09 21.83 13.94
CA GLU A 10 -8.93 21.81 12.73
C GLU A 10 -8.46 20.76 11.73
N LEU A 11 -7.16 20.78 11.40
CA LEU A 11 -6.58 19.83 10.43
C LEU A 11 -6.74 18.38 10.91
N TYR A 12 -6.64 18.14 12.21
CA TYR A 12 -6.85 16.81 12.76
C TYR A 12 -8.33 16.45 12.77
N PHE A 13 -9.20 17.17 13.47
CA PHE A 13 -10.57 16.71 13.72
C PHE A 13 -11.57 16.98 12.59
N ILE A 14 -11.35 18.02 11.78
CA ILE A 14 -12.27 18.42 10.69
C ILE A 14 -11.78 17.85 9.37
N GLU A 15 -10.52 18.10 9.02
CA GLU A 15 -9.96 17.63 7.75
C GLU A 15 -9.42 16.19 7.80
N HIS A 16 -9.44 15.56 8.98
CA HIS A 16 -8.97 14.18 9.22
C HIS A 16 -7.54 13.89 8.73
N LYS A 17 -6.66 14.90 8.65
CA LYS A 17 -5.28 14.75 8.18
C LYS A 17 -4.42 13.95 9.15
N LYS A 18 -3.33 13.37 8.63
CA LYS A 18 -2.35 12.63 9.45
C LYS A 18 -1.45 13.60 10.19
N ILE A 19 -0.97 13.19 11.37
CA ILE A 19 -0.07 14.01 12.21
C ILE A 19 1.20 14.44 11.43
N ASN A 20 1.72 13.58 10.54
CA ASN A 20 2.88 13.91 9.69
C ASN A 20 2.60 15.03 8.66
N GLU A 21 1.38 15.12 8.17
CA GLU A 21 0.98 16.18 7.25
C GLU A 21 0.78 17.48 8.02
N ILE A 22 0.11 17.39 9.18
CA ILE A 22 -0.10 18.52 10.09
C ILE A 22 1.25 19.12 10.51
N SER A 23 2.23 18.29 10.86
CA SER A 23 3.57 18.78 11.24
C SER A 23 4.23 19.61 10.12
N LYS A 24 4.03 19.21 8.86
CA LYS A 24 4.56 19.94 7.70
C LYS A 24 3.81 21.27 7.49
N ILE A 25 2.47 21.26 7.59
CA ILE A 25 1.62 22.44 7.38
C ILE A 25 1.85 23.50 8.46
N VAL A 26 2.05 23.05 9.69
CA VAL A 26 2.11 23.92 10.87
C VAL A 26 3.55 24.32 11.21
N GLY A 27 4.56 23.69 10.60
CA GLY A 27 5.97 24.01 10.81
C GLY A 27 6.48 23.62 12.21
N LYS A 28 5.89 22.57 12.80
CA LYS A 28 6.26 22.05 14.14
C LYS A 28 6.61 20.58 14.06
N SER A 29 7.42 20.10 15.00
CA SER A 29 7.78 18.69 15.04
C SER A 29 6.54 17.80 15.22
N ARG A 30 6.57 16.61 14.61
CA ARG A 30 5.52 15.59 14.78
C ARG A 30 5.25 15.32 16.26
N GLN A 31 6.29 15.26 17.09
CA GLN A 31 6.18 15.03 18.52
C GLN A 31 5.40 16.16 19.22
N SER A 32 5.69 17.42 18.90
CA SER A 32 4.99 18.58 19.47
C SER A 32 3.51 18.58 19.11
N VAL A 33 3.17 18.30 17.85
CA VAL A 33 1.78 18.17 17.39
C VAL A 33 1.08 17.00 18.10
N SER A 34 1.74 15.85 18.20
CA SER A 34 1.17 14.68 18.88
C SER A 34 0.95 14.93 20.38
N ALA A 35 1.90 15.58 21.06
CA ALA A 35 1.79 15.91 22.48
C ALA A 35 0.59 16.85 22.71
N PHE A 36 0.46 17.90 21.90
CA PHE A 36 -0.70 18.80 21.95
C PHE A 36 -2.01 18.04 21.72
N LEU A 37 -2.12 17.26 20.65
CA LEU A 37 -3.34 16.52 20.33
C LEU A 37 -3.71 15.50 21.43
N ASN A 38 -2.74 14.87 22.08
CA ASN A 38 -3.01 13.96 23.20
C ASN A 38 -3.67 14.67 24.41
N THR A 39 -3.45 15.97 24.60
CA THR A 39 -4.15 16.74 25.65
C THR A 39 -5.64 16.94 25.37
N LYS A 40 -6.09 16.78 24.12
CA LYS A 40 -7.48 16.97 23.66
C LYS A 40 -8.27 15.67 23.57
N ASN A 41 -7.83 14.60 24.25
CA ASN A 41 -8.49 13.29 24.29
C ASN A 41 -8.82 12.70 22.90
N ILE A 42 -7.81 12.58 22.04
CA ILE A 42 -7.94 12.06 20.66
C ILE A 42 -8.21 10.56 20.55
N LEU A 43 -8.42 9.84 21.65
CA LEU A 43 -8.58 8.38 21.64
C LEU A 43 -9.82 7.97 20.82
N ALA A 44 -10.96 8.63 21.03
CA ALA A 44 -12.18 8.36 20.30
C ALA A 44 -12.01 8.56 18.79
N GLU A 45 -11.34 9.65 18.39
CA GLU A 45 -11.05 9.95 16.99
C GLU A 45 -10.07 8.94 16.37
N LYS A 46 -9.06 8.49 17.13
CA LYS A 46 -8.14 7.43 16.71
C LYS A 46 -8.89 6.11 16.47
N GLU A 47 -9.80 5.73 17.37
CA GLU A 47 -10.59 4.51 17.21
C GLU A 47 -11.55 4.59 16.01
N LYS A 48 -12.22 5.73 15.80
CA LYS A 48 -13.01 5.98 14.58
C LYS A 48 -12.18 5.81 13.30
N ARG A 49 -10.95 6.34 13.28
CA ARG A 49 -10.04 6.18 12.12
C ARG A 49 -9.57 4.74 11.93
N LYS A 50 -9.31 4.00 13.00
CA LYS A 50 -8.96 2.58 12.90
C LYS A 50 -10.13 1.78 12.31
N ALA A 51 -11.36 2.03 12.76
CA ALA A 51 -12.55 1.36 12.26
C ALA A 51 -12.75 1.62 10.76
N THR A 52 -12.68 2.88 10.33
CA THR A 52 -12.82 3.25 8.90
C THR A 52 -11.68 2.67 8.05
N SER A 53 -10.44 2.69 8.55
CA SER A 53 -9.31 2.06 7.87
C SER A 53 -9.51 0.55 7.70
N LYS A 54 -10.03 -0.14 8.72
CA LYS A 54 -10.31 -1.58 8.67
C LYS A 54 -11.38 -1.91 7.63
N ILE A 55 -12.41 -1.09 7.50
CA ILE A 55 -13.44 -1.23 6.47
C ILE A 55 -12.81 -1.07 5.07
N LYS A 56 -12.07 0.02 4.84
CA LYS A 56 -11.39 0.28 3.56
C LYS A 56 -10.42 -0.85 3.18
N GLN A 57 -9.67 -1.37 4.15
CA GLN A 57 -8.75 -2.49 3.92
C GLN A 57 -9.51 -3.76 3.50
N ARG A 58 -10.63 -4.08 4.15
CA ARG A 58 -11.46 -5.23 3.78
C ARG A 58 -12.01 -5.09 2.35
N GLU A 59 -12.47 -3.91 1.98
CA GLU A 59 -12.95 -3.62 0.62
C GLU A 59 -11.83 -3.75 -0.41
N SER A 60 -10.67 -3.15 -0.15
CA SER A 60 -9.49 -3.27 -1.01
C SER A 60 -9.06 -4.73 -1.19
N ASN A 61 -9.01 -5.51 -0.10
CA ASN A 61 -8.67 -6.92 -0.17
C ASN A 61 -9.71 -7.71 -0.96
N LYS A 62 -11.01 -7.44 -0.76
CA LYS A 62 -12.08 -8.07 -1.53
C LYS A 62 -11.99 -7.74 -3.03
N ALA A 63 -11.69 -6.49 -3.37
CA ALA A 63 -11.47 -6.07 -4.76
C ALA A 63 -10.25 -6.75 -5.38
N ASN A 64 -9.13 -6.85 -4.65
CA ASN A 64 -7.94 -7.55 -5.08
C ASN A 64 -8.22 -9.05 -5.30
N MET A 65 -8.87 -9.71 -4.35
CA MET A 65 -9.25 -11.12 -4.50
C MET A 65 -10.18 -11.38 -5.70
N ARG A 66 -11.09 -10.45 -6.00
CA ARG A 66 -11.91 -10.51 -7.23
C ARG A 66 -11.04 -10.40 -8.48
N LYS A 67 -10.06 -9.48 -8.49
CA LYS A 67 -9.12 -9.32 -9.61
C LYS A 67 -8.27 -10.57 -9.82
N VAL A 68 -7.69 -11.13 -8.74
CA VAL A 68 -6.92 -12.38 -8.78
C VAL A 68 -7.75 -13.52 -9.34
N ARG A 69 -8.99 -13.71 -8.86
CA ARG A 69 -9.88 -14.78 -9.34
C ARG A 69 -10.22 -14.66 -10.82
N ARG A 70 -10.44 -13.44 -11.34
CA ARG A 70 -10.67 -13.23 -12.79
C ARG A 70 -9.44 -13.50 -13.64
N ASN A 71 -8.25 -13.33 -13.07
CA ASN A 71 -6.98 -13.49 -13.78
C ASN A 71 -6.32 -14.85 -13.54
N ILE A 72 -7.01 -15.80 -12.87
CA ILE A 72 -6.48 -17.15 -12.61
C ILE A 72 -6.14 -17.87 -13.91
N ASP A 73 -7.03 -17.79 -14.91
CA ASP A 73 -6.82 -18.46 -16.19
C ASP A 73 -5.65 -17.83 -16.97
N SER A 74 -5.52 -16.49 -16.90
CA SER A 74 -4.39 -15.77 -17.47
C SER A 74 -3.06 -16.17 -16.83
N ALA A 75 -3.01 -16.28 -15.51
CA ALA A 75 -1.81 -16.69 -14.79
C ALA A 75 -1.43 -18.16 -15.05
N PHE A 76 -2.43 -19.03 -15.20
CA PHE A 76 -2.22 -20.42 -15.59
C PHE A 76 -1.63 -20.51 -17.00
N VAL A 77 -2.23 -19.83 -17.97
CA VAL A 77 -1.76 -19.78 -19.36
C VAL A 77 -0.34 -19.21 -19.43
N GLU A 78 -0.04 -18.13 -18.73
CA GLU A 78 1.29 -17.53 -18.65
C GLU A 78 2.33 -18.51 -18.10
N SER A 79 2.00 -19.22 -17.02
CA SER A 79 2.90 -20.24 -16.44
C SER A 79 3.16 -21.41 -17.38
N ALA A 80 2.15 -21.84 -18.16
CA ALA A 80 2.29 -22.91 -19.14
C ALA A 80 3.15 -22.47 -20.34
N LEU A 81 3.00 -21.23 -20.79
CA LEU A 81 3.82 -20.65 -21.85
C LEU A 81 5.29 -20.53 -21.41
N ILE A 82 5.56 -20.07 -20.19
CA ILE A 82 6.92 -19.99 -19.64
C ILE A 82 7.57 -21.38 -19.60
N LYS A 83 6.85 -22.41 -19.13
CA LYS A 83 7.36 -23.79 -19.13
C LYS A 83 7.64 -24.31 -20.54
N ARG A 84 6.75 -24.03 -21.50
CA ARG A 84 6.94 -24.42 -22.90
C ARG A 84 8.19 -23.76 -23.48
N GLN A 85 8.37 -22.46 -23.24
CA GLN A 85 9.55 -21.72 -23.71
C GLN A 85 10.83 -22.29 -23.11
N HIS A 86 10.85 -22.55 -21.79
CA HIS A 86 12.00 -23.16 -21.14
C HIS A 86 12.41 -24.51 -21.77
N ILE A 87 11.43 -25.37 -22.09
CA ILE A 87 11.71 -26.65 -22.75
C ILE A 87 12.32 -26.43 -24.14
N ILE A 88 11.80 -25.47 -24.90
CA ILE A 88 12.34 -25.11 -26.22
C ILE A 88 13.78 -24.61 -26.08
N ASP A 89 14.03 -23.68 -25.17
CA ASP A 89 15.35 -23.09 -24.95
C ASP A 89 16.37 -24.16 -24.53
N VAL A 90 16.00 -25.06 -23.61
CA VAL A 90 16.85 -26.19 -23.20
C VAL A 90 17.17 -27.11 -24.37
N ASN A 91 16.18 -27.41 -25.22
CA ASN A 91 16.38 -28.25 -26.40
C ASN A 91 17.29 -27.59 -27.43
N VAL A 92 17.14 -26.28 -27.66
CA VAL A 92 18.00 -25.50 -28.54
C VAL A 92 19.43 -25.47 -28.00
N LEU A 93 19.62 -25.09 -26.73
CA LEU A 93 20.94 -25.07 -26.09
C LEU A 93 21.60 -26.45 -26.07
N SER A 94 20.83 -27.51 -25.82
CA SER A 94 21.35 -28.88 -25.85
C SER A 94 21.77 -29.27 -27.27
N ARG A 95 20.99 -28.90 -28.29
CA ARG A 95 21.38 -29.11 -29.69
C ARG A 95 22.61 -28.31 -30.06
N GLU A 96 22.66 -27.03 -29.75
CA GLU A 96 23.83 -26.18 -30.00
C GLU A 96 25.07 -26.76 -29.32
N ARG A 97 24.97 -27.19 -28.06
CA ARG A 97 26.09 -27.78 -27.33
C ARG A 97 26.59 -29.12 -27.89
N HIS A 98 25.70 -29.96 -28.43
CA HIS A 98 26.03 -31.31 -28.89
C HIS A 98 26.25 -31.44 -30.39
N PHE A 99 25.88 -30.42 -31.18
CA PHE A 99 26.02 -30.42 -32.64
C PHE A 99 26.83 -29.23 -33.18
N SER A 100 27.50 -28.44 -32.33
CA SER A 100 28.43 -27.37 -32.74
C SER A 100 29.84 -27.83 -33.14
N ASP A 101 30.09 -29.13 -33.26
CA ASP A 101 31.37 -29.69 -33.76
C ASP A 101 31.21 -30.27 -35.17
N VAL A 102 30.85 -29.43 -36.15
CA VAL A 102 31.09 -29.66 -37.59
C VAL A 102 31.62 -28.37 -38.22
#